data_AF-A0A977Q344-F1
#
_entry.id   AF-A0A977Q344-F1
#
_cell.length_a   1.000
_cell.length_b   1.000
_cell.length_c   1.000
_cell.angle_alpha   90.00
_cell.angle_beta   90.00
_cell.angle_gamma   90.00
#
_symmetry.space_group_name_H-M   'P 1'
#
loop_
_entity.id
_entity.type
_entity.pdbx_description
1 polymer ?
#
loop_
_entity_poly.entity_id
_entity_poly.type
_entity_poly.pdbx_seq_one_letter_code
_entity_poly.pdbx_strand_id
1 'polypeptide(L)'
;MKRIERKKRLDEIEVDIEDVEIIMGDEFSKLHLCLETTFCGECRPHNTTIENYKIYLDKLDDLVFVGKCIKCKGTVVRVVETGETKDKAEIARHIKMIKKEYGTTKKI
;
A
#
# COMPACT_ATOMS: atom_id res chain seq x y z
N MET A 1 -9.19 18.35 -12.27
CA MET A 1 -10.13 17.38 -11.68
C MET A 1 -9.60 17.01 -10.31
N LYS A 2 -10.21 17.46 -9.21
CA LYS A 2 -9.74 17.12 -7.85
C LYS A 2 -9.95 15.63 -7.65
N ARG A 3 -8.89 14.88 -7.29
CA ARG A 3 -9.01 13.45 -7.05
C ARG A 3 -9.80 13.24 -5.75
N ILE A 4 -10.97 12.60 -5.84
CA ILE A 4 -11.79 12.28 -4.67
C ILE A 4 -10.94 11.43 -3.71
N GLU A 5 -11.03 11.72 -2.42
CA GLU A 5 -10.32 10.96 -1.40
C GLU A 5 -10.70 9.47 -1.48
N ARG A 6 -9.68 8.61 -1.57
CA ARG A 6 -9.89 7.17 -1.70
C ARG A 6 -10.36 6.64 -0.35
N LYS A 7 -11.63 6.26 -0.27
CA LYS A 7 -12.14 5.48 0.86
C LYS A 7 -11.55 4.07 0.80
N LYS A 8 -11.17 3.52 1.97
CA LYS A 8 -10.82 2.11 2.13
C LYS A 8 -11.95 1.24 1.58
N ARG A 9 -11.61 0.25 0.77
CA ARG A 9 -12.60 -0.70 0.23
C ARG A 9 -12.86 -1.83 1.25
N LEU A 10 -14.04 -2.43 1.19
CA LEU A 10 -14.47 -3.47 2.14
C LEU A 10 -13.57 -4.72 2.13
N ASP A 11 -12.95 -5.00 0.99
CA ASP A 11 -12.05 -6.12 0.71
C ASP A 11 -10.58 -5.82 1.09
N GLU A 12 -10.28 -4.61 1.55
CA GLU A 12 -8.94 -4.21 1.94
C GLU A 12 -8.64 -4.48 3.41
N ILE A 13 -7.48 -5.08 3.65
CA ILE A 13 -6.95 -5.30 4.99
C ILE A 13 -5.81 -4.32 5.22
N GLU A 14 -5.86 -3.56 6.32
CA GLU A 14 -4.78 -2.64 6.68
C GLU A 14 -3.61 -3.46 7.25
N VAL A 15 -2.40 -3.17 6.79
CA VAL A 15 -1.16 -3.83 7.19
C VAL A 15 -0.14 -2.78 7.63
N ASP A 16 0.84 -3.19 8.43
CA ASP A 16 1.93 -2.33 8.90
C ASP A 16 3.18 -2.48 8.02
N ILE A 17 4.26 -1.77 8.35
CA ILE A 17 5.47 -1.79 7.53
C ILE A 17 6.25 -3.09 7.72
N GLU A 18 6.14 -3.71 8.90
CA GLU A 18 6.73 -5.00 9.21
C GLU A 18 6.10 -6.11 8.35
N ASP A 19 4.78 -6.09 8.15
CA ASP A 19 4.09 -6.96 7.18
C ASP A 19 4.65 -6.77 5.76
N VAL A 20 4.90 -5.53 5.34
CA VAL A 20 5.45 -5.21 4.01
C VAL A 20 6.86 -5.76 3.85
N GLU A 21 7.71 -5.64 4.87
CA GLU A 21 9.06 -6.19 4.86
C GLU A 21 9.04 -7.70 4.65
N ILE A 22 8.15 -8.40 5.36
CA ILE A 22 7.97 -9.86 5.21
C ILE A 22 7.49 -10.21 3.80
N ILE A 23 6.54 -9.46 3.24
CA ILE A 23 5.99 -9.70 1.89
C ILE A 23 7.03 -9.45 0.81
N MET A 24 7.78 -8.37 0.90
CA MET A 24 8.73 -7.96 -0.13
C MET A 24 10.07 -8.70 -0.03
N GLY A 25 10.43 -9.19 1.15
CA GLY A 25 11.73 -9.83 1.40
C GLY A 25 12.89 -8.93 1.00
N ASP A 26 13.85 -9.45 0.25
CA ASP A 26 15.05 -8.71 -0.19
C ASP A 26 14.74 -7.43 -0.98
N GLU A 27 13.58 -7.38 -1.66
CA GLU A 27 13.16 -6.20 -2.42
C GLU A 27 12.61 -5.07 -1.55
N PHE A 28 12.40 -5.30 -0.25
CA PHE A 28 11.99 -4.26 0.69
C PHE A 28 12.98 -3.08 0.69
N SER A 29 14.27 -3.36 0.48
CA SER A 29 15.32 -2.34 0.29
C SER A 29 15.01 -1.32 -0.82
N LYS A 30 14.20 -1.70 -1.82
CA LYS A 30 13.80 -0.87 -2.96
C LYS A 30 12.45 -0.18 -2.77
N LEU A 31 11.75 -0.42 -1.66
CA LEU A 31 10.42 0.17 -1.41
C LEU A 31 10.45 1.70 -1.50
N HIS A 32 11.51 2.34 -1.00
CA HIS A 32 11.67 3.79 -1.06
C HIS A 32 11.58 4.34 -2.50
N LEU A 33 12.16 3.64 -3.49
CA LEU A 33 12.08 4.03 -4.90
C LEU A 33 10.63 4.02 -5.41
N CYS A 34 9.83 3.04 -4.99
CA CYS A 34 8.42 2.98 -5.34
C CYS A 34 7.63 4.15 -4.73
N LEU A 35 7.92 4.52 -3.49
CA LEU A 35 7.25 5.61 -2.77
C LEU A 35 7.63 6.99 -3.35
N GLU A 36 8.89 7.18 -3.76
CA GLU A 36 9.42 8.41 -4.34
C GLU A 36 9.03 8.64 -5.81
N THR A 37 8.56 7.61 -6.49
CA THR A 37 8.13 7.66 -7.90
C THR A 37 6.61 7.55 -8.06
N THR A 38 5.87 8.10 -7.09
CA THR A 38 4.40 8.08 -7.09
C THR A 38 3.84 9.10 -8.08
N PHE A 39 2.79 8.73 -8.81
CA PHE A 39 2.09 9.64 -9.73
C PHE A 39 1.07 10.52 -9.00
N CYS A 40 1.17 11.83 -9.20
CA CYS A 40 0.21 12.84 -8.77
C CYS A 40 -0.54 13.43 -9.95
N GLY A 41 -1.88 13.35 -9.93
CA GLY A 41 -2.72 13.91 -10.99
C GLY A 41 -2.85 15.44 -10.98
N GLU A 42 -2.37 16.11 -9.93
CA GLU A 42 -2.51 17.56 -9.75
C GLU A 42 -1.21 18.33 -10.04
N CYS A 43 -0.06 17.78 -9.63
CA CYS A 43 1.23 18.42 -9.84
C CYS A 43 1.72 18.34 -11.28
N ARG A 44 2.50 19.34 -11.71
CA ARG A 44 3.41 19.24 -12.85
C ARG A 44 4.82 19.62 -12.37
N PRO A 45 5.85 18.76 -12.57
CA PRO A 45 5.77 17.41 -13.13
C PRO A 45 4.98 16.45 -12.23
N HIS A 46 4.41 15.40 -12.83
CA HIS A 46 3.48 14.50 -12.16
C HIS A 46 4.12 13.55 -11.14
N ASN A 47 5.44 13.36 -11.17
CA ASN A 47 6.14 12.53 -10.20
C ASN A 47 6.17 13.20 -8.81
N THR A 48 6.03 12.41 -7.76
CA THR A 48 6.07 12.89 -6.38
C THR A 48 6.46 11.78 -5.41
N THR A 49 6.86 12.17 -4.21
CA THR A 49 6.97 11.25 -3.07
C THR A 49 5.65 11.22 -2.31
N ILE A 50 5.22 10.02 -1.95
CA ILE A 50 4.08 9.81 -1.06
C ILE A 50 4.53 9.96 0.40
N GLU A 51 3.74 10.70 1.20
CA GLU A 51 3.94 10.87 2.63
C GLU A 51 2.64 10.55 3.40
N ASN A 52 2.74 10.35 4.71
CA ASN A 52 1.60 10.15 5.61
C ASN A 52 0.63 9.07 5.09
N TYR A 53 1.17 7.93 4.65
CA TYR A 53 0.39 6.88 4.02
C TYR A 53 -0.07 5.81 5.00
N LYS A 54 -1.16 5.15 4.62
CA LYS A 54 -1.58 3.86 5.15
C LYS A 54 -1.35 2.78 4.10
N ILE A 55 -1.14 1.55 4.55
CA ILE A 55 -0.85 0.41 3.69
C ILE A 55 -1.99 -0.58 3.78
N TYR A 56 -2.39 -1.11 2.63
CA TYR A 56 -3.44 -2.11 2.54
C TYR A 56 -3.00 -3.27 1.65
N LEU A 57 -3.51 -4.46 1.95
CA LEU A 57 -3.59 -5.55 0.98
C LEU A 57 -4.97 -5.50 0.32
N ASP A 58 -5.00 -5.39 -1.01
CA ASP A 58 -6.24 -5.40 -1.77
C ASP A 58 -6.72 -6.82 -2.07
N LYS A 59 -7.81 -6.99 -2.82
CA LYS A 59 -8.36 -8.31 -3.18
C LYS A 59 -7.41 -9.23 -3.95
N LEU A 60 -6.42 -8.68 -4.65
CA LEU A 60 -5.41 -9.43 -5.40
C LEU A 60 -4.18 -9.72 -4.55
N ASP A 61 -4.21 -9.34 -3.27
CA ASP A 61 -3.10 -9.44 -2.33
C ASP A 61 -1.95 -8.48 -2.70
N ASP A 62 -2.24 -7.43 -3.47
CA ASP A 62 -1.28 -6.37 -3.81
C ASP A 62 -1.17 -5.34 -2.70
N LEU A 63 0.03 -4.77 -2.53
CA LEU A 63 0.29 -3.71 -1.56
C LEU A 63 -0.16 -2.36 -2.11
N VAL A 64 -1.11 -1.73 -1.43
CA VAL A 64 -1.67 -0.43 -1.80
C VAL A 64 -1.35 0.62 -0.74
N PHE A 65 -0.52 1.57 -1.11
CA PHE A 65 -0.13 2.72 -0.30
C PHE A 65 -1.05 3.89 -0.64
N VAL A 66 -1.79 4.39 0.35
CA VAL A 66 -2.71 5.52 0.20
C VAL A 66 -2.26 6.64 1.12
N GLY A 67 -1.88 7.77 0.55
CA GLY A 67 -1.26 8.87 1.30
C GLY A 67 -1.40 10.20 0.58
N LYS A 68 -0.50 11.12 0.88
CA LYS A 68 -0.52 12.49 0.36
C LYS A 68 0.71 12.77 -0.49
N CYS A 69 0.55 13.56 -1.53
CA CYS A 69 1.64 14.08 -2.35
C CYS A 69 2.46 15.07 -1.53
N ILE A 70 3.78 14.90 -1.44
CA ILE A 70 4.64 15.83 -0.68
C ILE A 70 4.54 17.28 -1.17
N LYS A 71 4.28 17.48 -2.48
CA LYS A 71 4.23 18.79 -3.15
C LYS A 71 2.89 19.53 -2.94
N CYS A 72 1.76 18.94 -3.35
CA CYS A 72 0.45 19.60 -3.31
C CYS A 72 -0.45 19.15 -2.16
N LYS A 73 -0.01 18.15 -1.38
CA LYS A 73 -0.80 17.50 -0.32
C LYS A 73 -2.10 16.82 -0.78
N GLY A 74 -2.34 16.74 -2.10
CA GLY A 74 -3.43 15.97 -2.69
C GLY A 74 -3.26 14.47 -2.47
N THR A 75 -4.36 13.72 -2.44
CA THR A 75 -4.35 12.27 -2.24
C THR A 75 -3.69 11.55 -3.42
N VAL A 76 -2.72 10.67 -3.13
CA VAL A 76 -2.05 9.82 -4.12
C VAL A 76 -2.07 8.36 -3.68
N VAL A 77 -1.92 7.47 -4.66
CA VAL A 77 -1.94 6.03 -4.44
C VAL A 77 -0.76 5.42 -5.17
N ARG A 78 -0.02 4.53 -4.50
CA ARG A 78 0.99 3.67 -5.11
C ARG A 78 0.60 2.22 -4.88
N VAL A 79 0.70 1.42 -5.93
CA VAL A 79 0.48 -0.03 -5.86
C VAL A 79 1.83 -0.71 -6.12
N VAL A 80 2.11 -1.75 -5.34
CA VAL A 80 3.22 -2.68 -5.57
C VAL A 80 2.59 -4.05 -5.78
N GLU A 81 2.74 -4.59 -6.99
CA GLU A 81 2.18 -5.88 -7.37
C GLU A 81 2.98 -7.00 -6.68
N THR A 82 2.31 -7.88 -5.95
CA THR A 82 2.95 -9.01 -5.26
C THR A 82 2.86 -10.29 -6.10
N GLY A 83 1.94 -10.33 -7.06
CA GLY A 83 1.67 -11.44 -7.95
C GLY A 83 2.76 -11.79 -8.97
N GLU A 84 3.79 -10.96 -9.11
CA GLU A 84 4.91 -11.19 -10.05
C GLU A 84 5.71 -12.46 -9.71
N THR A 85 5.73 -12.85 -8.42
CA THR A 85 6.38 -14.07 -7.95
C THR A 85 5.43 -14.86 -7.03
N LYS A 86 5.36 -16.18 -7.21
CA LYS A 86 4.46 -17.05 -6.43
C LYS A 86 4.65 -16.90 -4.92
N ASP A 87 5.91 -16.87 -4.47
CA ASP A 87 6.24 -16.83 -3.04
C ASP A 87 5.69 -15.57 -2.35
N LYS A 88 5.90 -14.39 -2.94
CA LYS A 88 5.37 -13.13 -2.39
C LYS A 88 3.84 -13.11 -2.36
N ALA A 89 3.20 -13.62 -3.41
CA ALA A 89 1.74 -13.71 -3.47
C ALA A 89 1.17 -14.64 -2.38
N GLU A 90 1.85 -15.75 -2.09
CA GLU A 90 1.48 -16.67 -1.01
C GLU A 90 1.66 -16.05 0.37
N ILE A 91 2.79 -15.38 0.61
CA ILE A 91 3.07 -14.67 1.86
C ILE A 91 2.04 -13.56 2.12
N ALA A 92 1.78 -12.72 1.11
CA ALA A 92 0.78 -11.65 1.20
C ALA A 92 -0.62 -12.19 1.54
N ARG A 93 -1.03 -13.28 0.86
CA ARG A 93 -2.30 -13.95 1.15
C ARG A 93 -2.35 -14.48 2.58
N HIS A 94 -1.27 -15.09 3.06
CA HIS A 94 -1.20 -15.65 4.41
C HIS A 94 -1.32 -14.55 5.48
N ILE A 95 -0.58 -13.45 5.34
CA ILE A 95 -0.67 -12.29 6.24
C ILE A 95 -2.08 -11.72 6.23
N LYS A 96 -2.69 -11.56 5.05
CA LYS A 96 -4.07 -11.07 4.93
C LYS A 96 -5.08 -11.98 5.64
N MET A 97 -4.92 -13.31 5.54
CA MET A 97 -5.76 -14.27 6.26
C MET A 97 -5.62 -14.11 7.77
N ILE A 98 -4.39 -14.07 8.29
CA ILE A 98 -4.12 -13.88 9.72
C ILE A 98 -4.72 -12.56 10.21
N LYS A 99 -4.48 -11.44 9.51
CA LYS A 99 -5.00 -10.13 9.90
C LYS A 99 -6.54 -10.07 9.83
N LYS A 100 -7.17 -10.82 8.92
CA LYS A 100 -8.63 -10.93 8.86
C LYS A 100 -9.19 -11.73 10.03
N GLU A 101 -8.49 -12.77 10.49
CA GLU A 101 -8.91 -13.61 11.61
C GLU A 101 -8.65 -12.92 12.96
N TYR A 102 -7.46 -12.37 13.16
CA TYR A 102 -6.98 -11.84 14.44
C TYR A 102 -6.98 -10.30 14.56
N GLY A 103 -7.19 -9.57 13.45
CA GLY A 103 -7.33 -8.10 13.49
C GLY A 103 -8.66 -7.64 14.10
N THR A 104 -9.67 -8.52 14.13
CA THR A 104 -10.99 -8.29 14.72
C THR A 104 -11.02 -8.44 16.25
N THR A 105 -10.00 -9.02 16.87
CA THR A 105 -9.98 -9.38 18.30
C THR A 105 -9.52 -8.27 19.24
N LYS A 106 -9.08 -7.11 18.75
CA LYS A 106 -8.86 -5.92 19.60
C LYS A 106 -10.17 -5.15 19.84
N LYS A 107 -11.08 -5.78 20.59
CA LYS A 107 -12.11 -5.10 21.39
C LYS A 107 -12.05 -5.70 22.79
N ILE A 108 -11.13 -5.21 23.60
CA ILE A 108 -11.16 -5.34 25.07
C ILE A 108 -11.22 -3.92 25.61
#